data_AF-A0A832WM40-F1
#
_entry.id   AF-A0A832WM40-F1
#
_cell.length_a   1.000
_cell.length_b   1.000
_cell.length_c   1.000
_cell.angle_alpha   90.00
_cell.angle_beta   90.00
_cell.angle_gamma   90.00
#
_symmetry.space_group_name_H-M   'P 1'
#
loop_
_entity.id
_entity.type
_entity.pdbx_description
1 polymer ?
#
loop_
_entity_poly.entity_id
_entity_poly.type
_entity_poly.pdbx_seq_one_letter_code
_entity_poly.pdbx_strand_id
1 'polypeptide(L)'
;MKDFLEKIKEQARSDPKRIAFPESTEERTLNAIQKIIEERTAKPILIGTEDSIRKRISELGLNIGNLQIVDHLCDANKDYFERYSQELLEIRKEKGMTIEKARELMKQEIYY
;
A
#
# COMPACT_ATOMS: atom_id res chain seq x y z
N MET A 1 0.31 -7.26 28.64
CA MET A 1 0.34 -7.30 27.16
C MET A 1 -0.68 -6.35 26.54
N LYS A 2 -1.96 -6.36 26.97
CA LYS A 2 -2.98 -5.36 26.53
C LYS A 2 -2.53 -3.91 26.74
N ASP A 3 -2.01 -3.59 27.92
CA ASP A 3 -1.54 -2.22 28.25
C ASP A 3 -0.37 -1.73 27.38
N PHE A 4 0.43 -2.64 26.82
CA PHE A 4 1.55 -2.25 25.96
C PHE A 4 1.06 -1.86 24.55
N LEU A 5 0.16 -2.66 23.97
CA LEU A 5 -0.40 -2.38 22.66
C LEU A 5 -1.25 -1.10 22.66
N GLU A 6 -2.00 -0.84 23.73
CA GLU A 6 -2.78 0.40 23.83
C GLU A 6 -1.88 1.64 23.88
N LYS A 7 -0.74 1.60 24.59
CA LYS A 7 0.24 2.70 24.56
C LYS A 7 0.78 2.96 23.15
N ILE A 8 1.08 1.90 22.38
CA ILE A 8 1.53 2.04 20.99
C ILE A 8 0.43 2.68 20.14
N LYS A 9 -0.82 2.25 20.29
CA LYS A 9 -1.96 2.82 19.56
C LYS A 9 -2.22 4.28 19.92
N GLU A 10 -2.07 4.65 21.19
CA GLU A 10 -2.17 6.04 21.63
C GLU A 10 -1.11 6.93 20.95
N GLN A 11 0.13 6.45 20.89
CA GLN A 11 1.19 7.16 20.18
C GLN A 11 0.95 7.22 18.66
N ALA A 12 0.42 6.15 18.07
CA ALA A 12 0.07 6.13 16.65
C ALA A 12 -1.06 7.12 16.33
N ARG A 13 -2.06 7.26 17.21
CA ARG A 13 -3.16 8.22 17.08
C ARG A 13 -2.70 9.68 17.17
N SER A 14 -1.67 9.99 17.96
CA SER A 14 -1.19 11.37 18.12
C SER A 14 -0.42 11.88 16.89
N ASP A 15 0.17 10.98 16.11
CA ASP A 15 0.88 11.29 14.87
C ASP A 15 0.68 10.18 13.81
N PRO A 16 -0.52 10.11 13.17
CA PRO A 16 -0.87 9.01 12.28
C PRO A 16 0.01 9.00 11.02
N LYS A 17 0.82 7.95 10.89
CA LYS A 17 1.75 7.75 9.77
C LYS A 17 1.04 7.18 8.54
N ARG A 18 1.61 7.44 7.36
CA ARG A 18 1.18 6.80 6.11
C ARG A 18 1.79 5.41 6.02
N ILE A 19 0.99 4.41 5.70
CA ILE A 19 1.42 3.01 5.59
C ILE A 19 0.91 2.46 4.26
N ALA A 20 1.82 1.96 3.43
CA ALA A 20 1.49 1.30 2.18
C ALA A 20 1.06 -0.15 2.42
N PHE A 21 -0.01 -0.58 1.76
CA PHE A 21 -0.55 -1.94 1.80
C PHE A 21 -0.57 -2.51 0.38
N PRO A 22 0.43 -3.32 -0.01
CA PRO A 22 0.46 -3.95 -1.33
C PRO A 22 -0.56 -5.08 -1.48
N GLU A 23 -0.95 -5.75 -0.39
CA GLU A 23 -1.96 -6.82 -0.41
C GLU A 23 -3.40 -6.26 -0.36
N SER A 24 -3.72 -5.28 -1.21
CA SER A 24 -4.96 -4.49 -1.11
C SER A 24 -6.26 -5.20 -1.50
N THR A 25 -6.18 -6.44 -1.98
CA THR A 25 -7.34 -7.29 -2.29
C THR A 25 -7.51 -8.45 -1.32
N GLU A 26 -6.61 -8.61 -0.35
CA GLU A 26 -6.69 -9.65 0.67
C GLU A 26 -7.70 -9.26 1.75
N GLU A 27 -8.60 -10.19 2.09
CA GLU A 27 -9.67 -9.97 3.06
C GLU A 27 -9.15 -9.57 4.45
N ARG A 28 -8.08 -10.25 4.90
CA ARG A 28 -7.46 -9.96 6.20
C ARG A 28 -6.89 -8.54 6.23
N THR A 29 -6.28 -8.10 5.15
CA THR A 29 -5.69 -6.77 5.00
C THR A 29 -6.79 -5.71 5.00
N LEU A 30 -7.85 -5.89 4.22
CA LEU A 30 -8.97 -4.94 4.16
C LEU A 30 -9.71 -4.80 5.50
N ASN A 31 -9.91 -5.91 6.21
CA ASN A 31 -10.46 -5.86 7.58
C ASN A 31 -9.55 -5.09 8.55
N ALA A 32 -8.23 -5.28 8.45
CA ALA A 32 -7.27 -4.52 9.27
C ALA A 32 -7.28 -3.02 8.92
N ILE A 33 -7.39 -2.68 7.64
CA ILE A 33 -7.49 -1.30 7.16
C ILE A 33 -8.74 -0.62 7.71
N GLN A 34 -9.90 -1.29 7.69
CA GLN A 34 -11.12 -0.74 8.30
C GLN A 34 -10.86 -0.38 9.77
N LYS A 35 -10.25 -1.29 10.53
CA LYS A 35 -9.93 -1.07 11.95
C LYS A 35 -8.93 0.08 12.15
N ILE A 36 -7.93 0.20 11.27
CA ILE A 36 -6.95 1.31 11.30
C ILE A 36 -7.66 2.66 11.14
N ILE A 37 -8.63 2.75 10.25
CA ILE A 37 -9.39 3.98 9.99
C ILE A 37 -10.33 4.29 11.14
N GLU A 38 -11.09 3.30 11.63
CA GLU A 38 -11.98 3.44 12.78
C GLU A 38 -11.22 3.91 14.03
N GLU A 39 -10.06 3.30 14.31
CA GLU A 39 -9.21 3.64 15.45
C GLU A 39 -8.32 4.87 15.20
N ARG A 40 -8.28 5.39 13.96
CA ARG A 40 -7.43 6.51 13.50
C ARG A 40 -5.95 6.36 13.82
N THR A 41 -5.42 5.14 13.72
CA THR A 41 -4.05 4.81 14.11
C THR A 41 -3.03 5.05 12.99
N ALA A 42 -3.47 5.06 11.73
CA ALA A 42 -2.63 5.34 10.57
C ALA A 42 -3.45 5.86 9.39
N LYS A 43 -2.74 6.27 8.32
CA LYS A 43 -3.27 6.70 7.03
C LYS A 43 -2.92 5.64 5.98
N PRO A 44 -3.77 4.62 5.79
CA PRO A 44 -3.48 3.54 4.84
C PRO A 44 -3.48 4.06 3.39
N ILE A 45 -2.52 3.57 2.60
CA ILE A 45 -2.44 3.75 1.15
C ILE A 45 -2.49 2.36 0.54
N LEU A 46 -3.51 2.09 -0.26
CA LEU A 46 -3.71 0.81 -0.90
C LEU A 46 -3.01 0.85 -2.27
N ILE A 47 -2.19 -0.15 -2.57
CA ILE A 47 -1.51 -0.28 -3.86
C ILE A 47 -2.19 -1.40 -4.65
N GLY A 48 -2.49 -1.11 -5.91
CA GLY A 48 -3.09 -2.06 -6.85
C GLY A 48 -4.24 -1.45 -7.66
N THR A 49 -4.85 -2.26 -8.52
CA THR A 49 -5.90 -1.81 -9.43
C THR A 49 -7.12 -1.29 -8.67
N GLU A 50 -7.52 -0.05 -8.96
CA GLU A 50 -8.59 0.64 -8.21
C GLU A 50 -9.93 -0.11 -8.27
N ASP A 51 -10.33 -0.56 -9.45
CA ASP A 51 -11.58 -1.30 -9.64
C ASP A 51 -11.60 -2.61 -8.85
N SER A 52 -10.49 -3.36 -8.87
CA SER A 52 -10.36 -4.64 -8.14
C SER A 52 -10.48 -4.44 -6.63
N ILE A 53 -9.81 -3.41 -6.10
CA ILE A 53 -9.83 -3.08 -4.67
C ILE A 53 -11.24 -2.64 -4.24
N ARG A 54 -11.86 -1.71 -4.99
CA ARG A 54 -13.22 -1.23 -4.70
C ARG A 54 -14.26 -2.35 -4.77
N LYS A 55 -14.14 -3.22 -5.78
CA LYS A 55 -14.99 -4.41 -5.90
C LYS A 55 -14.84 -5.31 -4.67
N ARG A 56 -13.60 -5.60 -4.25
CA ARG A 56 -13.35 -6.46 -3.09
C ARG A 56 -13.89 -5.87 -1.78
N ILE A 57 -13.73 -4.56 -1.57
CA ILE A 57 -14.32 -3.84 -0.44
C ILE A 57 -15.84 -4.01 -0.43
N SER A 58 -16.50 -3.85 -1.58
CA SER A 58 -17.94 -4.04 -1.71
C SER A 58 -18.39 -5.47 -1.45
N GLU A 59 -17.67 -6.47 -1.97
CA GLU A 59 -17.97 -7.90 -1.75
C GLU A 59 -17.91 -8.28 -0.28
N LEU A 60 -16.98 -7.68 0.48
CA LEU A 60 -16.81 -7.92 1.91
C LEU A 60 -17.75 -7.07 2.78
N GLY A 61 -18.55 -6.18 2.17
CA GLY A 61 -19.45 -5.28 2.89
C GLY A 61 -18.74 -4.29 3.81
N LEU A 62 -17.47 -3.99 3.53
CA LEU A 62 -16.66 -3.10 4.36
C LEU A 62 -17.00 -1.64 4.04
N ASN A 63 -17.21 -0.84 5.08
CA ASN A 63 -17.47 0.60 4.93
C ASN A 63 -16.19 1.38 5.14
N ILE A 64 -15.30 1.29 4.16
CA ILE A 64 -14.02 1.97 4.16
C ILE A 64 -14.19 3.19 3.26
N GLY A 65 -14.29 4.39 3.85
CA GLY A 65 -14.65 5.64 3.16
C GLY A 65 -13.66 6.08 2.07
N ASN A 66 -13.32 7.38 2.02
CA ASN A 66 -12.33 7.85 1.05
C ASN A 66 -10.91 7.39 1.44
N LEU A 67 -10.51 6.25 0.88
CA LEU A 67 -9.15 5.73 0.92
C LEU A 67 -8.31 6.29 -0.22
N GLN A 68 -7.02 6.46 0.05
CA GLN A 68 -6.04 6.67 -1.01
C GLN A 68 -5.71 5.31 -1.63
N ILE A 69 -6.07 5.14 -2.90
CA ILE A 69 -5.70 3.99 -3.73
C ILE A 69 -4.70 4.48 -4.77
N VAL A 70 -3.61 3.76 -4.95
CA VAL A 70 -2.58 4.03 -5.95
C VAL A 70 -2.50 2.83 -6.88
N ASP A 71 -3.08 2.99 -8.07
CA ASP A 71 -2.90 2.04 -9.16
C ASP A 71 -1.56 2.31 -9.83
N HIS A 72 -0.55 1.50 -9.51
CA HIS A 72 0.81 1.65 -10.00
C HIS A 72 0.97 1.36 -11.50
N LEU A 73 -0.04 0.76 -12.13
CA LEU A 73 -0.04 0.43 -13.56
C LEU A 73 -0.80 1.47 -14.40
N CYS A 74 -1.50 2.41 -13.77
CA CYS A 74 -2.26 3.40 -14.51
C CYS A 74 -1.36 4.50 -15.10
N ASP A 75 -1.80 5.09 -16.21
CA ASP A 75 -1.03 6.13 -16.92
C ASP A 75 -0.72 7.35 -16.03
N ALA A 76 -1.60 7.68 -15.08
CA ALA A 76 -1.39 8.80 -14.16
C ALA A 76 -0.21 8.59 -13.21
N ASN A 77 0.21 7.34 -12.97
CA ASN A 77 1.34 6.99 -12.11
C ASN A 77 2.59 6.56 -12.90
N LYS A 78 2.58 6.66 -14.23
CA LYS A 78 3.67 6.22 -15.10
C LYS A 78 5.02 6.89 -14.78
N ASP A 79 5.00 8.18 -14.44
CA ASP A 79 6.21 8.92 -14.06
C ASP A 79 6.82 8.39 -12.75
N TYR A 80 5.97 8.07 -11.77
CA TYR A 80 6.41 7.43 -10.52
C TYR A 80 6.92 6.01 -10.77
N PHE A 81 6.22 5.22 -11.58
CA PHE A 81 6.63 3.87 -11.96
C PHE A 81 8.02 3.85 -12.59
N GLU A 82 8.27 4.72 -13.57
CA GLU A 82 9.57 4.80 -14.24
C GLU A 82 10.66 5.28 -13.28
N ARG A 83 10.36 6.28 -12.45
CA ARG A 83 11.29 6.76 -11.42
C ARG A 83 11.68 5.65 -10.45
N TYR A 84 10.71 4.93 -9.89
CA TYR A 84 10.97 3.84 -8.94
C TYR A 84 11.73 2.70 -9.61
N SER A 85 11.47 2.41 -10.89
CA SER A 85 12.22 1.43 -11.67
C SER A 85 13.69 1.83 -11.81
N GLN A 86 13.98 3.11 -12.05
CA GLN A 86 15.36 3.62 -12.12
C GLN A 86 16.04 3.60 -10.74
N GLU A 87 15.35 4.00 -9.68
CA GLU A 87 15.89 3.93 -8.31
C GLU A 87 16.21 2.47 -7.92
N LEU A 88 15.33 1.52 -8.27
CA LEU A 88 15.56 0.10 -8.04
C LEU A 88 16.76 -0.45 -8.82
N LEU A 89 16.94 -0.02 -10.08
CA LEU A 89 18.12 -0.34 -10.86
C LEU A 89 19.38 0.13 -10.14
N GLU A 90 19.45 1.40 -9.73
CA GLU A 90 20.63 1.96 -9.08
C GLU A 90 20.98 1.26 -7.78
N ILE A 91 19.98 0.96 -6.94
CA ILE A 91 20.19 0.26 -5.66
C ILE A 91 20.65 -1.19 -5.87
N ARG A 92 20.29 -1.83 -6.99
CA ARG A 92 20.58 -3.25 -7.26
C ARG A 92 21.54 -3.50 -8.42
N LYS A 93 22.20 -2.48 -8.97
CA LYS A 93 23.09 -2.61 -10.13
C LYS A 93 24.22 -3.62 -9.92
N GLU A 94 24.80 -3.66 -8.72
CA GLU A 94 25.88 -4.60 -8.37
C GLU A 94 25.41 -6.06 -8.36
N LYS A 95 24.09 -6.30 -8.27
CA LYS A 95 23.48 -7.63 -8.33
C LYS A 95 23.05 -8.03 -9.74
N GLY A 96 23.56 -7.33 -10.77
CA GLY A 96 23.20 -7.57 -12.18
C GLY A 96 21.77 -7.16 -12.52
N MET A 97 21.21 -6.16 -11.83
CA MET A 97 19.89 -5.62 -12.18
C MET A 97 19.96 -4.90 -13.53
N THR A 98 18.96 -5.13 -14.38
CA THR A 98 18.74 -4.36 -15.61
C THR A 98 17.47 -3.52 -15.47
N ILE A 99 17.32 -2.49 -16.30
CA ILE A 99 16.12 -1.64 -16.26
C ILE A 99 14.86 -2.43 -16.63
N GLU A 100 14.96 -3.40 -17.55
CA GLU A 100 13.85 -4.28 -17.92
C GLU A 100 13.39 -5.11 -16.73
N LYS A 101 14.35 -5.72 -16.01
CA LYS A 101 14.04 -6.50 -14.80
C LYS A 101 13.49 -5.63 -13.68
N ALA A 102 14.01 -4.42 -13.51
CA ALA A 102 13.49 -3.46 -12.53
C ALA A 102 12.04 -3.08 -12.82
N ARG A 103 11.71 -2.77 -14.09
CA ARG A 103 10.33 -2.51 -14.54
C ARG A 103 9.42 -3.71 -14.34
N GLU A 104 9.86 -4.93 -14.66
CA GLU A 104 9.05 -6.14 -14.43
C GLU A 104 8.76 -6.37 -12.94
N LEU A 105 9.72 -6.09 -12.06
CA LEU A 105 9.50 -6.16 -10.62
C LEU A 105 8.55 -5.06 -10.15
N MET A 106 8.69 -3.84 -10.66
CA MET A 106 7.87 -2.68 -10.28
C MET A 106 6.38 -2.83 -10.66
N LYS A 107 6.04 -3.79 -11.54
CA LYS A 107 4.64 -4.18 -11.81
C LYS A 107 3.99 -4.95 -10.66
N GLN A 108 4.78 -5.49 -9.74
CA GLN A 108 4.26 -6.20 -8.56
C GLN A 108 4.01 -5.19 -7.45
N GLU A 109 2.85 -5.24 -6.83
CA GLU A 109 2.40 -4.30 -5.78
C GLU A 109 3.41 -4.20 -4.65
N ILE A 110 4.03 -5.32 -4.28
CA ILE A 110 5.01 -5.42 -3.17
C ILE A 110 6.33 -4.69 -3.46
N TYR A 111 6.64 -4.39 -4.73
CA TYR A 111 7.87 -3.68 -5.12
C TYR A 111 7.66 -2.19 -5.36
N TYR A 112 6.42 -1.75 -5.56
CA TYR A 112 6.04 -0.36 -5.80
C TYR A 112 5.88 0.42 -4.49
#